data_AF-A0A1J6VY86-F1
#
_entry.id   AF-A0A1J6VY86-F1
#
_cell.length_a   1.000
_cell.length_b   1.000
_cell.length_c   1.000
_cell.angle_alpha   90.00
_cell.angle_beta   90.00
_cell.angle_gamma   90.00
#
_symmetry.space_group_name_H-M   'P 1'
#
loop_
_entity.id
_entity.type
_entity.pdbx_description
1 polymer ?
#
loop_
_entity_poly.entity_id
_entity_poly.type
_entity_poly.pdbx_seq_one_letter_code
_entity_poly.pdbx_strand_id
1 'polypeptide(L)'
;MDAKKKELIDGLNEDLANEYAAVILYTNYAAVVSGLYRQILKPFFEEEIPDEQGHALYLAEKIKTLGGDPTTTPAPVKQTDDVKEMLVEGRKAEADTIERYKIRKEQAEELGLTELVIKLEDMIADETHHLEEFDRLLKDPSFS
;
A
#
# COMPACT_ATOMS: atom_id res chain seq x y z
N MET A 1 27.19 -8.35 0.93
CA MET A 1 25.84 -8.75 0.45
C MET A 1 25.88 -8.72 -1.08
N ASP A 2 25.26 -9.67 -1.76
CA ASP A 2 25.12 -9.64 -3.22
C ASP A 2 24.40 -8.35 -3.67
N ALA A 3 24.77 -7.78 -4.82
CA ALA A 3 24.29 -6.48 -5.28
C ALA A 3 22.78 -6.52 -5.59
N LYS A 4 22.31 -7.57 -6.26
CA LYS A 4 20.89 -7.77 -6.56
C LYS A 4 20.07 -7.96 -5.29
N LYS A 5 20.59 -8.74 -4.34
CA LYS A 5 19.95 -8.89 -3.02
C LYS A 5 19.85 -7.56 -2.27
N LYS A 6 20.85 -6.67 -2.40
CA LYS A 6 20.78 -5.33 -1.82
C LYS A 6 19.71 -4.47 -2.47
N GLU A 7 19.65 -4.49 -3.79
CA GLU A 7 18.63 -3.76 -4.53
C GLU A 7 17.21 -4.21 -4.14
N LEU A 8 16.98 -5.52 -4.01
CA LEU A 8 15.70 -6.05 -3.53
C LEU A 8 15.39 -5.58 -2.10
N ILE A 9 16.35 -5.63 -1.17
CA ILE A 9 16.15 -5.17 0.21
C ILE A 9 15.84 -3.67 0.27
N ASP A 10 16.52 -2.87 -0.54
CA ASP A 10 16.28 -1.42 -0.61
C ASP A 10 14.85 -1.15 -1.16
N GLY A 11 14.44 -1.88 -2.20
CA GLY A 11 13.09 -1.79 -2.76
C GLY A 11 11.99 -2.24 -1.79
N LEU A 12 12.18 -3.35 -1.09
CA LEU A 12 11.22 -3.81 -0.06
C LEU A 12 11.09 -2.80 1.09
N ASN A 13 12.16 -2.07 1.42
CA ASN A 13 12.09 -0.99 2.41
C ASN A 13 11.31 0.23 1.91
N GLU A 14 11.41 0.55 0.62
CA GLU A 14 10.56 1.56 0.00
C GLU A 14 9.09 1.15 0.07
N ASP A 15 8.79 -0.12 -0.24
CA ASP A 15 7.43 -0.64 -0.14
C ASP A 15 6.92 -0.61 1.30
N LEU A 16 7.71 -1.08 2.27
CA LEU A 16 7.37 -1.01 3.70
C LEU A 16 7.08 0.42 4.17
N ALA A 17 7.83 1.41 3.70
CA ALA A 17 7.56 2.81 4.02
C ALA A 17 6.20 3.27 3.49
N ASN A 18 5.80 2.79 2.31
CA ASN A 18 4.50 3.11 1.71
C ASN A 18 3.36 2.35 2.39
N GLU A 19 3.55 1.10 2.82
CA GLU A 19 2.57 0.37 3.64
C GLU A 19 2.26 1.10 4.95
N TYR A 20 3.31 1.59 5.64
CA TYR A 20 3.09 2.43 6.82
C TYR A 20 2.39 3.74 6.49
N ALA A 21 2.67 4.33 5.32
CA ALA A 21 1.98 5.52 4.87
C ALA A 21 0.49 5.25 4.59
N ALA A 22 0.14 4.10 3.98
CA ALA A 22 -1.23 3.68 3.73
C ALA A 22 -2.02 3.47 5.04
N VAL A 23 -1.44 2.78 6.02
CA VAL A 23 -2.03 2.65 7.37
C VAL A 23 -2.32 4.03 8.00
N ILE A 24 -1.37 4.97 7.91
CA ILE A 24 -1.55 6.33 8.44
C ILE A 24 -2.59 7.12 7.63
N LEU A 25 -2.57 6.99 6.29
CA LEU A 25 -3.50 7.63 5.36
C LEU A 25 -4.93 7.23 5.66
N TYR A 26 -5.22 5.93 5.72
CA TYR A 26 -6.56 5.39 5.97
C TYR A 26 -7.03 5.67 7.39
N THR A 27 -6.15 5.58 8.38
CA THR A 27 -6.47 6.04 9.75
C THR A 27 -6.85 7.53 9.77
N ASN A 28 -6.10 8.39 9.07
CA ASN A 28 -6.39 9.81 9.00
C ASN A 28 -7.71 10.08 8.29
N TYR A 29 -7.92 9.50 7.12
CA TYR A 29 -9.13 9.71 6.31
C TYR A 29 -10.38 9.18 7.00
N ALA A 30 -10.35 8.01 7.65
CA ALA A 30 -11.45 7.52 8.47
C ALA A 30 -11.82 8.50 9.62
N ALA A 31 -10.82 9.16 10.20
CA ALA A 31 -10.99 10.12 11.28
C ALA A 31 -11.61 11.44 10.78
N VAL A 32 -11.12 11.99 9.67
CA VAL A 32 -11.45 13.35 9.21
C VAL A 32 -12.57 13.39 8.16
N VAL A 33 -12.88 12.29 7.47
CA VAL A 33 -13.98 12.24 6.50
C VAL A 33 -15.29 12.66 7.13
N SER A 34 -16.00 13.60 6.50
CA SER A 34 -17.18 14.25 7.07
C SER A 34 -18.30 14.41 6.04
N GLY A 35 -19.45 14.93 6.46
CA GLY A 35 -20.63 15.08 5.60
C GLY A 35 -21.33 13.76 5.27
N LEU A 36 -22.09 13.75 4.18
CA LEU A 36 -22.94 12.61 3.79
C LEU A 36 -22.13 11.35 3.45
N TYR A 37 -20.95 11.51 2.84
CA TYR A 37 -20.08 10.38 2.47
C TYR A 37 -19.52 9.63 3.68
N ARG A 38 -19.45 10.27 4.85
CA ARG A 38 -18.85 9.67 6.06
C ARG A 38 -19.44 8.31 6.40
N GLN A 39 -20.74 8.11 6.23
CA GLN A 39 -21.37 6.82 6.59
C GLN A 39 -20.88 5.64 5.75
N ILE A 40 -20.37 5.89 4.54
CA ILE A 40 -19.90 4.86 3.61
C ILE A 40 -18.37 4.81 3.63
N LEU A 41 -17.71 5.97 3.54
CA LEU A 41 -16.26 6.04 3.38
C LEU A 41 -15.50 5.78 4.67
N LYS A 42 -16.07 6.08 5.84
CA LYS A 42 -15.39 5.76 7.09
C LYS A 42 -15.18 4.24 7.24
N PRO A 43 -16.23 3.39 7.13
CA PRO A 43 -16.04 1.94 7.17
C PRO A 43 -15.07 1.43 6.11
N PHE A 44 -15.17 1.94 4.87
CA PHE A 44 -14.25 1.60 3.79
C PHE A 44 -12.79 1.84 4.20
N PHE A 45 -12.43 3.05 4.65
CA PHE A 45 -11.07 3.32 5.11
C PHE A 45 -10.67 2.49 6.35
N GLU A 46 -11.60 2.18 7.25
CA GLU A 46 -11.31 1.33 8.43
C GLU A 46 -11.01 -0.14 8.04
N GLU A 47 -11.59 -0.62 6.94
CA GLU A 47 -11.40 -1.97 6.42
C GLU A 47 -10.02 -2.17 5.77
N GLU A 48 -9.46 -1.14 5.12
CA GLU A 48 -8.12 -1.21 4.51
C GLU A 48 -6.99 -1.29 5.56
N ILE A 49 -7.13 -0.61 6.71
CA ILE A 49 -6.09 -0.51 7.75
C ILE A 49 -5.46 -1.87 8.15
N PRO A 50 -6.24 -2.91 8.54
CA PRO A 50 -5.67 -4.20 8.91
C PRO A 50 -4.96 -4.92 7.75
N ASP A 51 -5.41 -4.72 6.51
CA ASP A 51 -4.81 -5.36 5.33
C ASP A 51 -3.42 -4.75 5.05
N GLU A 52 -3.32 -3.42 4.99
CA GLU A 52 -2.05 -2.70 4.84
C GLU A 52 -1.09 -2.98 6.01
N GLN A 53 -1.61 -3.14 7.23
CA GLN A 53 -0.79 -3.52 8.39
C GLN A 53 -0.24 -4.95 8.23
N GLY A 54 -1.02 -5.86 7.65
CA GLY A 54 -0.60 -7.22 7.34
C GLY A 54 0.52 -7.26 6.30
N HIS A 55 0.40 -6.42 5.27
CA HIS A 55 1.42 -6.23 4.23
C HIS A 55 2.72 -5.67 4.81
N ALA A 56 2.63 -4.60 5.61
CA ALA A 56 3.77 -4.01 6.31
C ALA A 56 4.50 -5.04 7.20
N LEU A 57 3.76 -5.84 7.96
CA LEU A 57 4.34 -6.86 8.84
C LEU A 57 5.12 -7.89 8.03
N TYR A 58 4.53 -8.41 6.94
CA TYR A 58 5.20 -9.36 6.06
C TYR A 58 6.50 -8.79 5.48
N LEU A 59 6.45 -7.57 4.94
CA LEU A 59 7.63 -6.93 4.35
C LEU A 59 8.73 -6.72 5.38
N ALA A 60 8.40 -6.27 6.59
CA ALA A 60 9.38 -6.07 7.66
C ALA A 60 10.09 -7.39 8.04
N GLU A 61 9.33 -8.47 8.21
CA GLU A 61 9.87 -9.81 8.48
C GLU A 61 10.72 -10.33 7.31
N LYS A 62 10.29 -10.08 6.07
CA LYS A 62 11.02 -10.48 4.87
C LYS A 62 12.36 -9.77 4.77
N ILE A 63 12.37 -8.45 4.94
CA ILE A 63 13.59 -7.63 4.94
C ILE A 63 14.57 -8.17 5.98
N LYS A 64 14.10 -8.43 7.21
CA LYS A 64 14.98 -8.94 8.27
C LYS A 64 15.51 -10.34 7.96
N THR A 65 14.67 -11.22 7.41
CA THR A 65 15.05 -12.57 6.98
C THR A 65 16.11 -12.53 5.88
N LEU A 66 16.03 -11.57 4.96
CA LEU A 66 17.03 -11.36 3.92
C LEU A 66 18.32 -10.70 4.47
N GLY A 67 18.34 -10.26 5.73
CA GLY A 67 19.51 -9.68 6.39
C GLY A 67 19.61 -8.16 6.27
N GLY A 68 18.53 -7.49 5.84
CA GLY A 68 18.38 -6.04 5.95
C GLY A 68 17.86 -5.61 7.32
N ASP A 69 17.76 -4.30 7.51
CA ASP A 69 17.08 -3.70 8.65
C ASP A 69 15.80 -3.00 8.13
N PRO A 70 14.61 -3.40 8.59
CA PRO A 70 13.36 -2.82 8.12
C PRO A 70 13.25 -1.37 8.59
N THR A 71 12.83 -0.49 7.68
CA THR A 71 12.55 0.91 7.99
C THR A 71 11.47 1.01 9.06
N THR A 72 11.51 2.12 9.80
CA THR A 72 10.47 2.53 10.75
C THR A 72 9.87 3.88 10.37
N THR A 73 10.30 4.44 9.24
CA THR A 73 9.87 5.75 8.76
C THR A 73 8.88 5.56 7.61
N PRO A 74 7.65 6.09 7.72
CA PRO A 74 6.67 6.03 6.64
C PRO A 74 7.03 6.99 5.50
N ALA A 75 6.51 6.72 4.31
CA ALA A 75 6.46 7.69 3.23
C ALA A 75 5.56 8.89 3.60
N PRO A 76 5.70 10.06 2.95
CA PRO A 76 4.87 11.22 3.25
C PRO A 76 3.38 10.95 3.00
N VAL A 77 2.54 11.36 3.96
CA VAL A 77 1.08 11.22 3.89
C VAL A 77 0.45 12.59 3.66
N LYS A 78 -0.43 12.68 2.67
CA LYS A 78 -1.19 13.90 2.40
C LYS A 78 -2.40 13.97 3.35
N GLN A 79 -2.57 15.12 3.98
CA GLN A 79 -3.75 15.42 4.79
C GLN A 79 -4.69 16.31 4.00
N THR A 80 -5.98 16.00 4.05
CA THR A 80 -7.05 16.77 3.41
C THR A 80 -8.38 16.53 4.11
N ASP A 81 -9.30 17.49 4.00
CA ASP A 81 -10.70 17.36 4.40
C ASP A 81 -11.63 17.19 3.19
N ASP A 82 -11.10 17.25 1.95
CA ASP A 82 -11.86 17.09 0.71
C ASP A 82 -12.02 15.60 0.35
N VAL A 83 -13.27 15.17 0.23
CA VAL A 83 -13.60 13.75 -0.01
C VAL A 83 -13.08 13.24 -1.35
N LYS A 84 -13.14 14.06 -2.40
CA LYS A 84 -12.67 13.65 -3.72
C LYS A 84 -11.15 13.49 -3.69
N GLU A 85 -10.46 14.40 -3.03
CA GLU A 85 -9.01 14.34 -2.85
C GLU A 85 -8.61 13.10 -2.04
N MET A 86 -9.34 12.74 -0.97
CA MET A 86 -9.07 11.48 -0.23
C MET A 86 -9.09 10.27 -1.16
N LEU A 87 -10.12 10.15 -1.99
CA LEU A 87 -10.27 9.02 -2.92
C LEU A 87 -9.22 9.03 -4.03
N VAL A 88 -8.87 10.20 -4.56
CA VAL A 88 -7.82 10.32 -5.58
C VAL A 88 -6.45 9.93 -5.02
N GLU A 89 -6.13 10.35 -3.79
CA GLU A 89 -4.86 10.01 -3.16
C GLU A 89 -4.78 8.53 -2.77
N GLY A 90 -5.86 7.95 -2.21
CA GLY A 90 -5.93 6.50 -1.94
C GLY A 90 -5.74 5.68 -3.22
N ARG A 91 -6.51 5.99 -4.27
CA ARG A 91 -6.35 5.37 -5.60
C ARG A 91 -4.92 5.44 -6.13
N LYS A 92 -4.28 6.60 -5.94
CA LYS A 92 -2.91 6.81 -6.41
C LYS A 92 -1.93 5.94 -5.61
N ALA A 93 -2.11 5.85 -4.29
CA ALA A 93 -1.30 4.99 -3.44
C ALA A 93 -1.33 3.54 -3.96
N GLU A 94 -2.53 2.98 -4.20
CA GLU A 94 -2.64 1.58 -4.65
C GLU A 94 -2.01 1.36 -6.02
N ALA A 95 -2.25 2.29 -6.95
CA ALA A 95 -1.67 2.21 -8.29
C ALA A 95 -0.13 2.24 -8.24
N ASP A 96 0.45 3.13 -7.43
CA ASP A 96 1.90 3.24 -7.27
C ASP A 96 2.46 2.00 -6.55
N THR A 97 1.75 1.44 -5.57
CA THR A 97 2.11 0.20 -4.85
C THR A 97 2.14 -1.01 -5.77
N ILE A 98 1.12 -1.21 -6.60
CA ILE A 98 1.06 -2.29 -7.60
C ILE A 98 2.28 -2.25 -8.52
N GLU A 99 2.66 -1.07 -9.01
CA GLU A 99 3.82 -0.94 -9.90
C GLU A 99 5.12 -1.28 -9.17
N ARG A 100 5.31 -0.86 -7.91
CA ARG A 100 6.50 -1.24 -7.15
C ARG A 100 6.55 -2.74 -6.88
N TYR A 101 5.44 -3.37 -6.51
CA TYR A 101 5.38 -4.81 -6.27
C TYR A 101 5.66 -5.64 -7.51
N LYS A 102 5.25 -5.20 -8.71
CA LYS A 102 5.64 -5.87 -9.97
C LYS A 102 7.15 -5.89 -10.14
N ILE A 103 7.84 -4.77 -9.85
CA ILE A 103 9.31 -4.71 -9.92
C ILE A 103 9.94 -5.60 -8.83
N ARG A 104 9.41 -5.62 -7.61
CA ARG A 104 9.92 -6.52 -6.55
C ARG A 104 9.75 -7.98 -6.92
N LYS A 105 8.65 -8.32 -7.60
CA LYS A 105 8.37 -9.69 -8.04
C LYS A 105 9.43 -10.16 -9.01
N GLU A 106 9.76 -9.35 -10.02
CA GLU A 106 10.83 -9.64 -10.99
C GLU A 106 12.19 -9.82 -10.29
N GLN A 107 12.54 -8.92 -9.36
CA GLN A 107 13.78 -9.04 -8.58
C GLN A 107 13.82 -10.31 -7.70
N ALA A 108 12.70 -10.68 -7.09
CA ALA A 108 12.58 -11.89 -6.29
C ALA A 108 12.72 -13.16 -7.16
N GLU A 109 12.14 -13.13 -8.37
CA GLU A 109 12.25 -14.21 -9.35
C GLU A 109 13.70 -14.41 -9.82
N GLU A 110 14.41 -13.32 -10.14
CA GLU A 110 15.83 -13.37 -10.53
C GLU A 110 16.74 -13.98 -9.44
N LEU A 111 16.36 -13.82 -8.18
CA LEU A 111 17.08 -14.36 -7.02
C LEU A 111 16.61 -15.76 -6.61
N GLY A 112 15.62 -16.34 -7.30
CA GLY A 112 15.06 -17.65 -7.00
C GLY A 112 14.25 -17.69 -5.69
N LEU A 113 13.69 -16.56 -5.26
CA LEU A 113 12.93 -16.43 -4.02
C LEU A 113 11.45 -16.75 -4.25
N THR A 114 11.14 -18.02 -4.55
CA THR A 114 9.79 -18.47 -4.96
C THR A 114 8.66 -18.06 -4.02
N GLU A 115 8.85 -18.17 -2.69
CA GLU A 115 7.79 -17.79 -1.75
C GLU A 115 7.54 -16.26 -1.75
N LEU A 116 8.58 -15.43 -1.92
CA LEU A 116 8.41 -13.98 -2.02
C LEU A 116 7.68 -13.61 -3.31
N VAL A 117 7.96 -14.29 -4.42
CA VAL A 117 7.22 -14.11 -5.68
C VAL A 117 5.73 -14.38 -5.47
N ILE A 118 5.37 -15.52 -4.88
CA ILE A 118 3.96 -15.87 -4.62
C ILE A 118 3.30 -14.84 -3.72
N LYS A 119 3.98 -14.43 -2.64
CA LYS A 119 3.38 -13.48 -1.70
C LYS A 119 3.19 -12.09 -2.32
N LEU A 120 4.10 -11.64 -3.18
CA LEU A 120 3.92 -10.41 -3.94
C LEU A 120 2.78 -10.51 -4.95
N GLU A 121 2.51 -11.68 -5.53
CA GLU A 121 1.33 -11.88 -6.39
C GLU A 121 0.02 -11.78 -5.61
N ASP A 122 -0.03 -12.37 -4.41
CA ASP A 122 -1.18 -12.22 -3.51
C ASP A 122 -1.39 -10.75 -3.14
N MET A 123 -0.34 -10.04 -2.72
CA MET A 123 -0.42 -8.61 -2.37
C MET A 123 -0.85 -7.75 -3.58
N ILE A 124 -0.29 -7.99 -4.77
CA ILE A 124 -0.74 -7.29 -5.99
C ILE A 124 -2.23 -7.53 -6.26
N ALA A 125 -2.75 -8.73 -5.96
CA ALA A 125 -4.17 -9.02 -6.14
C ALA A 125 -5.04 -8.25 -5.13
N ASP A 126 -4.61 -8.15 -3.88
CA ASP A 126 -5.26 -7.34 -2.83
C ASP A 126 -5.28 -5.86 -3.26
N GLU A 127 -4.12 -5.28 -3.59
CA GLU A 127 -4.00 -3.88 -4.04
C GLU A 127 -4.85 -3.57 -5.28
N THR A 128 -4.94 -4.53 -6.21
CA THR A 128 -5.76 -4.37 -7.41
C THR A 128 -7.24 -4.27 -7.04
N HIS A 129 -7.69 -5.03 -6.03
CA HIS A 129 -9.05 -4.95 -5.53
C HIS A 129 -9.33 -3.59 -4.87
N HIS A 130 -8.40 -3.11 -4.02
CA HIS A 130 -8.52 -1.80 -3.37
C HIS A 130 -8.61 -0.68 -4.42
N LEU A 131 -7.71 -0.70 -5.41
CA LEU A 131 -7.69 0.24 -6.54
C LEU A 131 -9.03 0.25 -7.30
N GLU A 132 -9.60 -0.92 -7.57
CA GLU A 132 -10.88 -1.05 -8.28
C GLU A 132 -12.05 -0.47 -7.49
N GLU A 133 -12.05 -0.59 -6.16
CA GLU A 133 -13.05 0.02 -5.29
C GLU A 133 -12.92 1.56 -5.28
N PHE A 134 -11.70 2.11 -5.21
CA PHE A 134 -11.49 3.54 -5.43
C PHE A 134 -11.98 4.01 -6.81
N ASP A 135 -11.73 3.25 -7.86
CA ASP A 135 -12.21 3.53 -9.22
C ASP A 135 -13.75 3.53 -9.32
N ARG A 136 -14.44 2.73 -8.49
CA ARG A 136 -15.90 2.73 -8.41
C ARG A 136 -16.42 3.94 -7.64
N LEU A 137 -15.82 4.26 -6.50
CA LEU A 137 -16.20 5.42 -5.68
C LEU A 137 -16.02 6.75 -6.43
N LEU A 138 -14.93 6.88 -7.19
CA LEU A 138 -14.65 8.08 -7.98
C LEU A 138 -15.59 8.29 -9.18
N LYS A 139 -16.41 7.30 -9.55
CA LYS A 139 -17.45 7.44 -10.58
C LYS A 139 -18.74 8.08 -10.04
N ASP A 140 -18.79 8.46 -8.77
CA ASP A 140 -19.94 9.20 -8.22
C ASP A 140 -20.14 10.52 -9.00
N PRO A 141 -21.34 10.77 -9.56
CA PRO A 141 -21.63 12.00 -10.30
C PRO A 141 -21.40 13.29 -9.53
N SER A 142 -21.40 13.25 -8.20
CA SER A 142 -21.11 14.39 -7.34
C SER A 142 -19.64 14.87 -7.40
N PHE A 143 -18.74 14.04 -7.92
CA PHE A 143 -17.34 14.42 -8.17
C PHE A 143 -17.10 14.95 -9.59
N SER A 144 -18.13 15.04 -10.43
CA SER A 144 -18.04 15.51 -11.82
C SER A 144 -17.98 17.03 -11.95
#